data_AF-A0A7R9A1P3-F1
#
_entry.id   AF-A0A7R9A1P3-F1
#
_cell.length_a   1.000
_cell.length_b   1.000
_cell.length_c   1.000
_cell.angle_alpha   90.00
_cell.angle_beta   90.00
_cell.angle_gamma   90.00
#
_symmetry.space_group_name_H-M   'P 1'
#
loop_
_entity.id
_entity.type
_entity.pdbx_description
1 polymer ?
#
loop_
_entity_poly.entity_id
_entity_poly.type
_entity_poly.pdbx_seq_one_letter_code
_entity_poly.pdbx_strand_id
1 'polypeptide(L)'
;MGLSAALGKASRKKATSPVISAKELNNTANADKELLFFNRVPKVGSQTTMHLLNILSRKNHFFFHKDKPNRVEAIKLSDREEDYETCVQSHDKECQYLDGEVRDDYGQLTEFFCGQNDECTGFNEDFPLQQAKQNVEKNYAVVGILEDMNKTLTVLEHYIPRFFKGVKDIYYEEIAQFTKLNRNIYKPSVEKKVKDIVRLNFTRELEFYEFCRQRLHLQYQALNLV
;
A
#
# COMPACT_ATOMS: atom_id res chain seq x y z
N MET A 1 62.45 6.32 28.06
CA MET A 1 61.72 7.61 28.17
C MET A 1 60.92 7.78 26.88
N GLY A 2 59.67 8.20 27.02
CA GLY A 2 58.53 7.77 26.18
C GLY A 2 58.52 8.19 24.72
N LEU A 3 58.01 7.29 23.87
CA LEU A 3 57.37 7.65 22.60
C LEU A 3 55.86 7.59 22.80
N SER A 4 55.22 8.76 22.78
CA SER A 4 53.77 8.90 22.81
C SER A 4 53.22 8.77 21.39
N ALA A 5 52.28 7.86 21.18
CA ALA A 5 51.60 7.64 19.92
C ALA A 5 50.54 8.74 19.70
N ALA A 6 50.75 9.58 18.68
CA ALA A 6 49.73 10.51 18.21
C ALA A 6 48.71 9.78 17.32
N LEU A 7 47.60 9.34 17.93
CA LEU A 7 46.40 8.91 17.21
C LEU A 7 45.71 10.14 16.61
N GLY A 8 45.91 10.36 15.31
CA GLY A 8 45.15 11.32 14.53
C GLY A 8 43.68 10.93 14.49
N LYS A 9 42.80 11.79 15.02
CA LYS A 9 41.34 11.63 14.91
C LYS A 9 40.92 11.92 13.47
N ALA A 10 40.69 10.86 12.69
CA ALA A 10 39.97 10.96 11.43
C ALA A 10 38.51 11.38 11.72
N SER A 11 38.19 12.63 11.41
CA SER A 11 36.83 13.16 11.47
C SER A 11 35.96 12.40 10.46
N ARG A 12 35.03 11.58 10.96
CA ARG A 12 33.97 10.98 10.15
C ARG A 12 33.12 12.13 9.60
N LYS A 13 33.27 12.45 8.31
CA LYS A 13 32.28 13.24 7.59
C LYS A 13 30.97 12.47 7.63
N LYS A 14 30.02 12.97 8.41
CA LYS A 14 28.64 12.47 8.45
C LYS A 14 28.07 12.69 7.05
N ALA A 15 27.81 11.62 6.32
CA ALA A 15 27.10 11.70 5.05
C ALA A 15 25.76 12.38 5.32
N THR A 16 25.57 13.58 4.77
CA THR A 16 24.28 14.26 4.79
C THR A 16 23.36 13.46 3.86
N SER A 17 22.43 12.70 4.44
CA SER A 17 21.32 12.11 3.69
C SER A 17 20.68 13.21 2.84
N PRO A 18 20.34 12.95 1.56
CA PRO A 18 19.70 13.95 0.72
C PRO A 18 18.44 14.45 1.43
N VAL A 19 18.32 15.76 1.59
CA VAL A 19 17.12 16.39 2.15
C VAL A 19 16.04 16.27 1.09
N ILE A 20 15.20 15.24 1.20
CA ILE A 20 14.10 15.01 0.28
C ILE A 20 12.97 15.98 0.66
N SER A 21 12.57 16.86 -0.26
CA SER A 21 11.51 17.84 0.00
C SER A 21 10.12 17.24 -0.18
N ALA A 22 9.17 17.56 0.70
CA ALA A 22 7.79 17.10 0.57
C ALA A 22 7.15 17.55 -0.74
N LYS A 23 7.58 18.70 -1.28
CA LYS A 23 7.11 19.21 -2.57
C LYS A 23 7.61 18.35 -3.75
N GLU A 24 8.80 17.77 -3.65
CA GLU A 24 9.36 16.89 -4.68
C GLU A 24 8.67 15.52 -4.69
N LEU A 25 8.25 15.04 -3.52
CA LEU A 25 7.49 13.79 -3.39
C LEU A 25 6.00 13.94 -3.64
N ASN A 26 5.49 15.17 -3.72
CA ASN A 26 4.09 15.47 -3.97
C ASN A 26 3.83 15.81 -5.44
N ASN A 27 3.40 14.83 -6.22
CA ASN A 27 3.06 15.01 -7.62
C ASN A 27 1.69 15.69 -7.86
N THR A 28 0.91 16.01 -6.82
CA THR A 28 -0.38 16.73 -6.99
C THR A 28 -0.22 18.13 -7.57
N ALA A 29 0.96 18.74 -7.47
CA ALA A 29 1.28 20.00 -8.14
C ALA A 29 1.14 19.92 -9.67
N ASN A 30 1.17 18.70 -10.24
CA ASN A 30 1.02 18.45 -11.67
C ASN A 30 -0.44 18.13 -12.08
N ALA A 31 -1.41 18.24 -11.17
CA ALA A 31 -2.80 17.90 -11.46
C ALA A 31 -3.50 19.04 -12.21
N ASP A 32 -3.89 18.80 -13.46
CA ASP A 32 -4.66 19.75 -14.29
C ASP A 32 -6.15 19.84 -13.91
N LYS A 33 -6.64 18.85 -13.16
CA LYS A 33 -8.05 18.73 -12.77
C LYS A 33 -8.16 18.55 -11.26
N GLU A 34 -9.18 19.18 -10.69
CA GLU A 34 -9.51 19.09 -9.28
C GLU A 34 -10.33 17.81 -8.99
N LEU A 35 -9.78 16.65 -9.34
CA LEU A 35 -10.44 15.36 -9.24
C LEU A 35 -9.55 14.35 -8.51
N LEU A 36 -10.04 13.80 -7.41
CA LEU A 36 -9.38 12.73 -6.67
C LEU A 36 -10.00 11.38 -7.06
N PHE A 37 -9.17 10.51 -7.65
CA PHE A 37 -9.53 9.10 -7.83
C PHE A 37 -8.93 8.26 -6.71
N PHE A 38 -9.75 7.41 -6.10
CA PHE A 38 -9.29 6.36 -5.21
C PHE A 38 -9.25 5.04 -5.98
N ASN A 39 -8.04 4.56 -6.30
CA ASN A 39 -7.88 3.26 -6.96
C ASN A 39 -8.32 2.14 -6.01
N ARG A 40 -9.49 1.54 -6.28
CA ARG A 40 -10.09 0.52 -5.42
C ARG A 40 -9.53 -0.86 -5.76
N VAL A 41 -8.40 -1.19 -5.14
CA VAL A 41 -7.78 -2.52 -5.20
C VAL A 41 -8.43 -3.47 -4.17
N PRO A 42 -8.44 -4.80 -4.39
CA PRO A 42 -8.95 -5.75 -3.40
C PRO A 42 -8.27 -5.62 -2.04
N LYS A 43 -9.09 -5.70 -0.99
CA LYS A 43 -8.65 -5.68 0.43
C LYS A 43 -7.92 -4.42 0.93
N VAL A 44 -7.97 -3.28 0.22
CA VAL A 44 -7.25 -2.04 0.59
C VAL A 44 -8.00 -1.06 1.52
N GLY A 45 -8.90 -1.53 2.39
CA GLY A 45 -9.62 -0.65 3.32
C GLY A 45 -10.69 0.25 2.69
N SER A 46 -11.18 -0.10 1.49
CA SER A 46 -12.08 0.74 0.69
C SER A 46 -13.37 1.19 1.40
N GLN A 47 -13.94 0.37 2.30
CA GLN A 47 -15.14 0.77 3.04
C GLN A 47 -14.85 1.95 3.98
N THR A 48 -13.72 1.87 4.71
CA THR A 48 -13.25 2.96 5.58
C THR A 48 -12.95 4.21 4.77
N THR A 49 -12.17 4.10 3.68
CA THR A 49 -11.82 5.26 2.86
C THR A 49 -13.05 5.95 2.27
N MET A 50 -14.01 5.19 1.74
CA MET A 50 -15.24 5.75 1.18
C MET A 50 -16.10 6.44 2.24
N HIS A 51 -16.16 5.88 3.45
CA HIS A 51 -16.88 6.50 4.55
C HIS A 51 -16.22 7.81 5.00
N LEU A 52 -14.90 7.83 5.15
CA LEU A 52 -14.13 9.04 5.45
C LEU A 52 -14.35 10.11 4.38
N LEU A 53 -14.24 9.76 3.08
CA LEU A 53 -14.45 10.70 1.98
C LEU A 53 -15.88 11.27 1.96
N ASN A 54 -16.89 10.48 2.31
CA ASN A 54 -18.25 10.96 2.43
C ASN A 54 -18.39 12.04 3.53
N ILE A 55 -17.78 11.85 4.70
CA ILE A 55 -17.80 12.84 5.78
C ILE A 55 -16.99 14.08 5.40
N LEU A 56 -15.77 13.87 4.88
CA LEU A 56 -14.88 14.92 4.44
C LEU A 56 -15.48 15.75 3.32
N SER A 57 -16.32 15.18 2.44
CA SER A 57 -17.00 15.93 1.37
C SER A 57 -17.84 17.07 1.90
N ARG A 58 -18.51 16.86 3.03
CA ARG A 58 -19.32 17.88 3.71
C ARG A 58 -18.44 18.89 4.43
N LYS A 59 -17.38 18.42 5.11
CA LYS A 59 -16.45 19.25 5.88
C LYS A 59 -15.58 20.15 5.00
N ASN A 60 -15.12 19.62 3.87
CA ASN A 60 -14.15 20.24 2.97
C ASN A 60 -14.78 20.70 1.64
N HIS A 61 -16.11 20.66 1.53
CA HIS A 61 -16.91 21.21 0.43
C HIS A 61 -16.53 20.70 -0.98
N PHE A 62 -16.44 19.37 -1.14
CA PHE A 62 -16.25 18.72 -2.44
C PHE A 62 -17.38 17.76 -2.77
N PHE A 63 -17.56 17.43 -4.05
CA PHE A 63 -18.55 16.44 -4.47
C PHE A 63 -18.00 15.02 -4.28
N PHE A 64 -18.75 14.18 -3.57
CA PHE A 64 -18.42 12.77 -3.37
C PHE A 64 -19.26 11.87 -4.28
N HIS A 65 -18.57 10.99 -5.01
CA HIS A 65 -19.18 9.93 -5.80
C HIS A 65 -18.63 8.58 -5.36
N LYS A 66 -19.52 7.60 -5.21
CA LYS A 66 -19.17 6.19 -5.00
C LYS A 66 -19.90 5.39 -6.07
N ASP A 67 -19.14 4.60 -6.82
CA ASP A 67 -19.70 3.71 -7.83
C ASP A 67 -20.70 2.73 -7.20
N LYS A 68 -21.73 2.39 -7.98
CA LYS A 68 -22.69 1.36 -7.57
C LYS A 68 -21.96 0.03 -7.45
N PRO A 69 -22.23 -0.77 -6.40
CA PRO A 69 -21.63 -2.08 -6.27
C PRO A 69 -22.01 -2.96 -7.47
N ASN A 70 -21.03 -3.66 -8.04
CA ASN A 70 -21.28 -4.68 -9.05
C ASN A 70 -22.02 -5.86 -8.41
N ARG A 71 -22.90 -6.54 -9.15
CA ARG A 71 -23.73 -7.65 -8.63
C ARG A 71 -22.92 -8.83 -8.07
N VAL A 72 -21.63 -8.93 -8.41
CA VAL A 72 -20.72 -9.96 -7.91
C VAL A 72 -19.64 -9.26 -7.07
N GLU A 73 -19.84 -9.20 -5.75
CA GLU A 73 -18.84 -8.66 -4.81
C GLU A 73 -17.94 -9.76 -4.21
N ALA A 74 -18.35 -11.02 -4.32
CA ALA A 74 -17.62 -12.17 -3.79
C ALA A 74 -17.39 -13.19 -4.91
N ILE A 75 -16.12 -13.40 -5.25
CA ILE A 75 -15.69 -14.53 -6.08
C ILE A 75 -15.33 -15.65 -5.12
N LYS A 76 -16.10 -16.74 -5.14
CA LYS A 76 -15.71 -17.97 -4.45
C LYS A 76 -14.64 -18.63 -5.30
N LEU A 77 -13.41 -18.68 -4.79
CA LEU A 77 -12.25 -19.17 -5.54
C LEU A 77 -12.25 -20.70 -5.71
N SER A 78 -12.83 -21.44 -4.76
CA SER A 78 -13.01 -22.89 -4.89
C SER A 78 -14.24 -23.40 -4.13
N ASP A 79 -14.79 -24.54 -4.56
CA ASP A 79 -15.92 -25.18 -3.90
C ASP A 79 -15.53 -26.05 -2.70
N ARG A 80 -14.23 -26.26 -2.48
CA ARG A 80 -13.70 -27.06 -1.38
C ARG A 80 -13.66 -26.22 -0.09
N GLU A 81 -14.24 -26.75 0.97
CA GLU A 81 -14.06 -26.22 2.34
C GLU A 81 -12.75 -26.77 2.92
N GLU A 82 -11.62 -26.39 2.33
CA GLU A 82 -10.29 -26.69 2.86
C GLU A 82 -9.65 -25.45 3.47
N ASP A 83 -8.82 -25.65 4.49
CA ASP A 83 -8.06 -24.55 5.08
C ASP A 83 -6.85 -24.18 4.21
N TYR A 84 -6.37 -22.95 4.38
CA TYR A 84 -5.26 -22.42 3.58
C TYR A 84 -3.96 -23.21 3.73
N GLU A 85 -3.70 -23.81 4.89
CA GLU A 85 -2.48 -24.61 5.08
C GLU A 85 -2.53 -25.88 4.26
N THR A 86 -3.66 -26.58 4.31
CA THR A 86 -3.90 -27.77 3.51
C THR A 86 -3.76 -27.45 2.02
N CYS A 87 -4.35 -26.35 1.56
CA CYS A 87 -4.27 -25.90 0.17
C CYS A 87 -2.81 -25.66 -0.30
N VAL A 88 -1.99 -24.96 0.50
CA VAL A 88 -0.58 -24.73 0.19
C VAL A 88 0.23 -26.03 0.23
N GLN A 89 0.01 -26.89 1.21
CA GLN A 89 0.77 -28.14 1.38
C GLN A 89 0.44 -29.19 0.33
N SER A 90 -0.83 -29.27 -0.07
CA SER A 90 -1.31 -30.15 -1.14
C SER A 90 -0.97 -29.63 -2.53
N HIS A 91 -0.44 -28.40 -2.63
CA HIS A 91 -0.16 -27.70 -3.88
C HIS A 91 -1.42 -27.60 -4.74
N ASP A 92 -2.54 -27.17 -4.16
CA ASP A 92 -3.76 -26.91 -4.91
C ASP A 92 -3.61 -25.64 -5.76
N LYS A 93 -4.22 -25.61 -6.94
CA LYS A 93 -3.98 -24.60 -7.99
C LYS A 93 -4.15 -23.17 -7.49
N GLU A 94 -5.19 -22.91 -6.69
CA GLU A 94 -5.53 -21.58 -6.16
C GLU A 94 -4.48 -21.03 -5.17
N CYS A 95 -3.74 -21.91 -4.47
CA CYS A 95 -2.72 -21.53 -3.48
C CYS A 95 -1.28 -21.74 -3.97
N GLN A 96 -1.11 -22.14 -5.24
CA GLN A 96 0.18 -22.08 -5.91
C GLN A 96 0.39 -20.67 -6.46
N TYR A 97 1.64 -20.23 -6.47
CA TYR A 97 2.03 -18.90 -6.92
C TYR A 97 3.28 -19.07 -7.76
N LEU A 98 3.15 -19.32 -9.06
CA LEU A 98 4.30 -19.60 -9.91
C LEU A 98 4.65 -18.36 -10.75
N ASP A 99 5.94 -18.16 -10.98
CA ASP A 99 6.44 -17.06 -11.80
C ASP A 99 5.84 -17.12 -13.21
N GLY A 100 5.36 -15.98 -13.70
CA GLY A 100 4.80 -15.81 -15.04
C GLY A 100 3.36 -16.32 -15.20
N GLU A 101 2.75 -16.93 -14.17
CA GLU A 101 1.36 -17.36 -14.26
C GLU A 101 0.40 -16.18 -14.33
N VAL A 102 -0.59 -16.29 -15.23
CA VAL A 102 -1.76 -15.41 -15.22
C VAL A 102 -2.77 -15.98 -14.24
N ARG A 103 -3.18 -15.15 -13.29
CA ARG A 103 -4.11 -15.55 -12.24
C ARG A 103 -5.46 -14.89 -12.46
N ASP A 104 -6.51 -15.69 -12.39
CA ASP A 104 -7.89 -15.19 -12.39
C ASP A 104 -8.30 -14.68 -11.00
N ASP A 105 -7.45 -14.87 -9.99
CA ASP A 105 -7.63 -14.31 -8.67
C ASP A 105 -6.89 -12.98 -8.52
N TYR A 106 -7.41 -12.13 -7.64
CA TYR A 106 -6.81 -10.83 -7.37
C TYR A 106 -5.61 -10.92 -6.42
N GLY A 107 -4.81 -11.98 -6.53
CA GLY A 107 -3.69 -12.29 -5.65
C GLY A 107 -2.44 -11.46 -5.93
N GLN A 108 -2.38 -10.79 -7.08
CA GLN A 108 -1.24 -9.99 -7.52
C GLN A 108 -1.46 -8.49 -7.24
N LEU A 109 -0.68 -7.91 -6.33
CA LEU A 109 -0.77 -6.48 -6.02
C LEU A 109 -0.16 -5.62 -7.13
N THR A 110 0.95 -6.05 -7.73
CA THR A 110 1.63 -5.30 -8.80
C THR A 110 0.74 -5.04 -10.02
N GLU A 111 -0.12 -6.00 -10.38
CA GLU A 111 -1.06 -5.91 -11.50
C GLU A 111 -1.93 -4.63 -11.43
N PHE A 112 -2.47 -4.33 -10.24
CA PHE A 112 -3.34 -3.17 -10.02
C PHE A 112 -2.65 -1.81 -10.11
N PHE A 113 -1.32 -1.79 -10.05
CA PHE A 113 -0.50 -0.59 -10.18
C PHE A 113 0.24 -0.54 -11.51
N CYS A 114 0.49 -1.67 -12.16
CA CYS A 114 1.15 -1.77 -13.45
C CYS A 114 0.29 -1.20 -14.59
N GLY A 115 -1.01 -1.49 -14.58
CA GLY A 115 -1.96 -0.98 -15.57
C GLY A 115 -2.67 -2.10 -16.33
N GLN A 116 -3.14 -1.78 -17.54
CA GLN A 116 -3.98 -2.67 -18.35
C GLN A 116 -3.23 -3.29 -19.55
N ASN A 117 -1.89 -3.30 -19.50
CA ASN A 117 -1.08 -3.98 -20.53
C ASN A 117 -1.07 -5.49 -20.23
N ASP A 118 -1.12 -6.34 -21.26
CA ASP A 118 -1.03 -7.79 -21.12
C ASP A 118 0.27 -8.21 -20.39
N GLU A 119 1.36 -7.47 -20.54
CA GLU A 119 2.62 -7.72 -19.81
C GLU A 119 2.49 -7.50 -18.29
N CYS A 120 1.41 -6.87 -17.80
CA CYS A 120 1.15 -6.67 -16.38
C CYS A 120 0.57 -7.90 -15.66
N THR A 121 0.11 -8.92 -16.41
CA THR A 121 -0.64 -10.05 -15.84
C THR A 121 0.24 -11.20 -15.36
N GLY A 122 1.55 -11.15 -15.64
CA GLY A 122 2.48 -12.19 -15.20
C GLY A 122 2.76 -12.09 -13.70
N PHE A 123 2.43 -13.13 -12.93
CA PHE A 123 2.68 -13.15 -11.50
C PHE A 123 4.18 -13.13 -11.19
N ASN A 124 4.57 -12.31 -10.21
CA ASN A 124 5.95 -12.23 -9.72
C ASN A 124 6.98 -11.99 -10.85
N GLU A 125 6.64 -11.22 -11.88
CA GLU A 125 7.54 -10.88 -13.02
C GLU A 125 8.21 -9.50 -12.86
N ASP A 126 9.32 -9.30 -13.57
CA ASP A 126 10.10 -8.05 -13.49
C ASP A 126 9.37 -6.85 -14.11
N PHE A 127 8.73 -7.04 -15.26
CA PHE A 127 8.03 -5.95 -15.95
C PHE A 127 6.89 -5.36 -15.10
N PRO A 128 5.94 -6.16 -14.56
CA PRO A 128 4.89 -5.65 -13.68
C PRO A 128 5.42 -4.88 -12.49
N LEU A 129 6.46 -5.40 -11.83
CA LEU A 129 7.09 -4.76 -10.69
C LEU A 129 7.63 -3.37 -11.05
N GLN A 130 8.43 -3.27 -12.11
CA GLN A 130 9.07 -2.00 -12.48
C GLN A 130 8.04 -0.99 -12.96
N GLN A 131 7.07 -1.42 -13.78
CA GLN A 131 6.02 -0.52 -14.27
C GLN A 131 5.11 -0.04 -13.13
N ALA A 132 4.76 -0.92 -12.18
CA ALA A 132 4.00 -0.54 -10.99
C ALA A 132 4.72 0.50 -10.14
N LYS A 133 6.02 0.32 -9.87
CA LYS A 133 6.84 1.33 -9.15
C LYS A 133 6.84 2.67 -9.88
N GLN A 134 7.09 2.66 -11.19
CA GLN A 134 7.09 3.89 -11.99
C GLN A 134 5.73 4.59 -11.96
N ASN A 135 4.64 3.84 -12.04
CA ASN A 135 3.29 4.40 -11.96
C ASN A 135 3.01 5.00 -10.59
N VAL A 136 3.41 4.35 -9.49
CA VAL A 136 3.29 4.89 -8.14
C VAL A 136 4.02 6.22 -8.00
N GLU A 137 5.23 6.34 -8.53
CA GLU A 137 6.00 7.60 -8.45
C GLU A 137 5.38 8.71 -9.29
N LYS A 138 4.99 8.40 -10.53
CA LYS A 138 4.53 9.39 -11.51
C LYS A 138 3.09 9.82 -11.26
N ASN A 139 2.22 8.88 -10.90
CA ASN A 139 0.77 9.05 -11.00
C ASN A 139 0.03 9.00 -9.66
N TYR A 140 0.63 8.46 -8.59
CA TYR A 140 -0.03 8.37 -7.28
C TYR A 140 0.49 9.43 -6.32
N ALA A 141 -0.41 10.25 -5.82
CA ALA A 141 -0.10 11.25 -4.79
C ALA A 141 0.35 10.60 -3.48
N VAL A 142 -0.40 9.60 -3.02
CA VAL A 142 -0.11 8.85 -1.80
C VAL A 142 -0.56 7.40 -2.01
N VAL A 143 0.30 6.46 -1.63
CA VAL A 143 -0.06 5.04 -1.46
C VAL A 143 0.09 4.71 0.02
N GLY A 144 -1.03 4.47 0.70
CA GLY A 144 -1.07 4.18 2.12
C GLY A 144 -0.91 2.70 2.45
N ILE A 145 -0.67 2.40 3.73
CA ILE A 145 -0.65 1.03 4.27
C ILE A 145 -1.57 0.92 5.50
N LEU A 146 -2.26 -0.21 5.62
CA LEU A 146 -3.25 -0.42 6.69
C LEU A 146 -2.60 -0.64 8.06
N GLU A 147 -1.37 -1.15 8.06
CA GLU A 147 -0.54 -1.37 9.24
C GLU A 147 -0.09 -0.06 9.90
N ASP A 148 -0.12 1.04 9.16
CA ASP A 148 0.34 2.36 9.61
C ASP A 148 -0.63 3.48 9.18
N MET A 149 -1.87 3.35 9.64
CA MET A 149 -2.92 4.33 9.34
C MET A 149 -2.58 5.74 9.84
N ASN A 150 -1.82 5.87 10.94
CA ASN A 150 -1.44 7.18 11.45
C ASN A 150 -0.56 7.93 10.43
N LYS A 151 0.49 7.28 9.89
CA LYS A 151 1.32 7.89 8.83
C LYS A 151 0.51 8.12 7.56
N THR A 152 -0.27 7.13 7.13
CA THR A 152 -1.13 7.21 5.94
C THR A 152 -2.04 8.45 5.99
N LEU A 153 -2.79 8.62 7.07
CA LEU A 153 -3.73 9.75 7.21
C LEU A 153 -3.00 11.09 7.34
N THR A 154 -1.88 11.12 8.05
CA THR A 154 -1.07 12.34 8.19
C THR A 154 -0.54 12.80 6.83
N VAL A 155 0.00 11.89 6.01
CA VAL A 155 0.50 12.22 4.67
C VAL A 155 -0.64 12.67 3.77
N LEU A 156 -1.78 11.96 3.74
CA LEU A 156 -2.96 12.35 2.96
C LEU A 156 -3.44 13.77 3.31
N GLU A 157 -3.54 14.08 4.61
CA GLU A 157 -3.96 15.38 5.11
C GLU A 157 -3.07 16.54 4.64
N HIS A 158 -1.75 16.33 4.58
CA HIS A 158 -0.79 17.37 4.22
C HIS A 158 -0.53 17.45 2.71
N TYR A 159 -0.56 16.33 1.99
CA TYR A 159 -0.29 16.29 0.56
C TYR A 159 -1.53 16.64 -0.26
N ILE A 160 -2.72 16.32 0.25
CA ILE A 160 -4.00 16.54 -0.44
C ILE A 160 -5.02 17.22 0.52
N PRO A 161 -4.68 18.38 1.12
CA PRO A 161 -5.44 18.98 2.21
C PRO A 161 -6.87 19.37 1.81
N ARG A 162 -7.10 19.72 0.54
CA ARG A 162 -8.45 20.05 0.06
C ARG A 162 -9.45 18.89 0.24
N PHE A 163 -8.99 17.65 0.13
CA PHE A 163 -9.86 16.49 0.32
C PHE A 163 -9.75 15.94 1.75
N PHE A 164 -8.55 15.94 2.34
CA PHE A 164 -8.26 15.19 3.57
C PHE A 164 -8.00 16.05 4.83
N LYS A 165 -8.21 17.37 4.78
CA LYS A 165 -8.08 18.20 5.99
C LYS A 165 -8.97 17.69 7.12
N GLY A 166 -8.35 17.44 8.27
CA GLY A 166 -8.96 16.91 9.50
C GLY A 166 -9.36 15.43 9.41
N VAL A 167 -8.83 14.64 8.46
CA VAL A 167 -9.18 13.22 8.33
C VAL A 167 -8.71 12.40 9.53
N LYS A 168 -7.56 12.76 10.12
CA LYS A 168 -6.98 12.01 11.24
C LYS A 168 -7.92 12.01 12.45
N ASP A 169 -8.44 13.18 12.81
CA ASP A 169 -9.38 13.33 13.93
C ASP A 169 -10.66 12.50 13.69
N ILE A 170 -11.27 12.66 12.50
CA ILE A 170 -12.49 11.92 12.10
C ILE A 170 -12.25 10.41 12.17
N TYR A 171 -11.10 9.93 11.71
CA TYR A 171 -10.80 8.50 11.72
C TYR A 171 -10.77 7.92 13.13
N TYR A 172 -10.14 8.62 14.09
CA TYR A 172 -10.04 8.14 15.47
C TYR A 172 -11.34 8.33 16.25
N GLU A 173 -12.15 9.34 15.93
CA GLU A 173 -13.52 9.48 16.45
C GLU A 173 -14.43 8.33 16.01
N GLU A 174 -14.27 7.82 14.79
CA GLU A 174 -15.15 6.80 14.19
C GLU A 174 -14.57 5.38 14.16
N ILE A 175 -13.40 5.15 14.79
CA ILE A 175 -12.64 3.89 14.67
C ILE A 175 -13.44 2.64 15.08
N ALA A 176 -14.36 2.78 16.04
CA ALA A 176 -15.23 1.70 16.49
C ALA A 176 -16.16 1.20 15.36
N GLN A 177 -16.68 2.11 14.53
CA GLN A 177 -17.50 1.76 13.38
C GLN A 177 -16.70 1.01 12.32
N PHE A 178 -15.47 1.45 12.03
CA PHE A 178 -14.60 0.78 11.04
C PHE A 178 -14.19 -0.62 11.47
N THR A 179 -13.93 -0.81 12.77
CA THR A 179 -13.59 -2.12 13.32
C THR A 179 -14.74 -3.11 13.16
N LYS A 180 -15.99 -2.65 13.32
CA LYS A 180 -17.18 -3.48 13.11
C LYS A 180 -17.40 -3.83 11.63
N LEU A 181 -17.22 -2.86 10.73
CA LEU A 181 -17.47 -3.03 9.30
C LEU A 181 -16.45 -3.94 8.61
N ASN A 182 -15.17 -3.86 9.01
CA ASN A 182 -14.08 -4.55 8.32
C ASN A 182 -13.62 -5.83 9.04
N ARG A 183 -14.40 -6.34 9.99
CA ARG A 183 -14.04 -7.54 10.74
C ARG A 183 -14.11 -8.76 9.83
N ASN A 184 -13.00 -9.48 9.71
CA ASN A 184 -13.03 -10.83 9.18
C ASN A 184 -13.52 -11.78 10.29
N ILE A 185 -14.68 -12.41 10.10
CA ILE A 185 -15.32 -13.28 11.09
C ILE A 185 -14.49 -14.56 11.31
N TYR A 186 -13.82 -15.03 10.26
CA TYR A 186 -13.01 -16.25 10.29
C TYR A 186 -11.61 -15.98 9.74
N LYS A 187 -10.60 -16.07 10.60
CA LYS A 187 -9.20 -15.91 10.25
C LYS A 187 -8.37 -16.93 11.04
N PRO A 188 -8.20 -18.17 10.54
CA PRO A 188 -7.35 -19.14 11.19
C PRO A 188 -5.89 -18.64 11.20
N SER A 189 -5.14 -19.05 12.21
CA SER A 189 -3.70 -18.83 12.22
C SER A 189 -3.06 -19.72 11.16
N VAL A 190 -2.08 -19.18 10.44
CA VAL A 190 -1.28 -19.94 9.48
C VAL A 190 0.14 -20.06 10.04
N GLU A 191 0.65 -21.30 10.08
CA GLU A 191 1.97 -21.67 10.53
C GLU A 191 3.05 -20.91 9.76
N LYS A 192 4.16 -20.63 10.46
CA LYS A 192 5.28 -19.89 9.86
C LYS A 192 5.86 -20.63 8.64
N LYS A 193 5.98 -21.95 8.69
CA LYS A 193 6.49 -22.77 7.58
C LYS A 193 5.68 -22.59 6.30
N VAL A 194 4.35 -22.54 6.43
CA VAL A 194 3.42 -22.35 5.30
C VAL A 194 3.58 -20.95 4.72
N LYS A 195 3.69 -19.92 5.58
CA LYS A 195 3.97 -18.55 5.14
C LYS A 195 5.31 -18.46 4.42
N ASP A 196 6.33 -19.17 4.90
CA ASP A 196 7.66 -19.14 4.31
C ASP A 196 7.68 -19.81 2.93
N ILE A 197 6.91 -20.88 2.70
CA ILE A 197 6.69 -21.47 1.36
C ILE A 197 6.14 -20.41 0.40
N VAL A 198 5.06 -19.73 0.79
CA VAL A 198 4.40 -18.72 -0.04
C VAL A 198 5.33 -17.54 -0.31
N ARG A 199 6.08 -17.08 0.71
CA ARG A 199 7.02 -15.95 0.58
C ARG A 199 8.13 -16.19 -0.44
N LEU A 200 8.55 -17.44 -0.64
CA LEU A 200 9.59 -17.76 -1.64
C LEU A 200 9.15 -17.41 -3.06
N ASN A 201 7.84 -17.43 -3.33
CA ASN A 201 7.30 -17.12 -4.65
C ASN A 201 6.67 -15.71 -4.73
N PHE A 202 6.60 -14.98 -3.61
CA PHE A 202 6.05 -13.62 -3.55
C PHE A 202 7.12 -12.54 -3.53
N THR A 203 8.34 -12.84 -4.00
CA THR A 203 9.51 -11.98 -3.81
C THR A 203 9.31 -10.56 -4.36
N ARG A 204 8.81 -10.43 -5.59
CA ARG A 204 8.57 -9.13 -6.25
C ARG A 204 7.32 -8.43 -5.71
N GLU A 205 6.30 -9.17 -5.33
CA GLU A 205 5.12 -8.62 -4.65
C GLU A 205 5.48 -8.00 -3.29
N LEU A 206 6.31 -8.69 -2.51
CA LEU A 206 6.85 -8.19 -1.25
C LEU A 206 7.77 -7.00 -1.48
N GLU A 207 8.61 -7.04 -2.52
CA GLU A 207 9.45 -5.91 -2.90
C GLU A 207 8.62 -4.67 -3.25
N PHE A 208 7.52 -4.84 -3.99
CA PHE A 208 6.61 -3.74 -4.32
C PHE A 208 5.91 -3.16 -3.08
N TYR A 209 5.46 -4.03 -2.17
CA TYR A 209 4.91 -3.58 -0.88
C TYR A 209 5.93 -2.78 -0.07
N GLU A 210 7.16 -3.28 0.03
CA GLU A 210 8.24 -2.61 0.75
C GLU A 210 8.62 -1.26 0.12
N PHE A 211 8.61 -1.19 -1.21
CA PHE A 211 8.76 0.06 -1.94
C PHE A 211 7.66 1.08 -1.58
N CYS A 212 6.39 0.66 -1.58
CA CYS A 212 5.27 1.53 -1.19
C CYS A 212 5.40 2.01 0.26
N ARG A 213 5.74 1.10 1.18
CA ARG A 213 5.97 1.41 2.60
C ARG A 213 7.11 2.41 2.79
N GLN A 214 8.22 2.20 2.10
CA GLN A 214 9.37 3.11 2.14
C GLN A 214 8.98 4.49 1.61
N ARG A 215 8.28 4.55 0.47
CA ARG A 215 7.81 5.82 -0.11
C ARG A 215 6.90 6.59 0.85
N LEU A 216 5.92 5.92 1.47
CA LEU A 216 5.06 6.54 2.47
C LEU A 216 5.87 7.09 3.66
N HIS A 217 6.85 6.31 4.13
CA HIS A 217 7.73 6.75 5.23
C HIS A 217 8.53 8.01 4.86
N LEU A 218 9.09 8.06 3.65
CA LEU A 218 9.81 9.22 3.14
C LEU A 218 8.89 10.44 3.00
N GLN A 219 7.67 10.26 2.48
CA GLN A 219 6.68 11.33 2.40
C GLN A 219 6.35 11.90 3.79
N TYR A 220 6.17 11.03 4.79
CA TYR A 220 5.92 11.43 6.17
C TYR A 220 7.12 12.18 6.78
N GLN A 221 8.34 11.68 6.61
CA GLN A 221 9.55 12.36 7.10
C GLN A 221 9.72 13.74 6.47
N ALA A 222 9.45 13.87 5.17
CA ALA A 222 9.59 15.12 4.44
C ALA A 222 8.64 16.24 4.91
N LEU A 223 7.58 15.89 5.66
CA LEU A 223 6.69 16.88 6.29
C LEU A 223 7.36 17.62 7.46
N ASN A 224 8.47 17.11 8.02
CA ASN A 224 9.21 17.71 9.14
C ASN A 224 8.32 18.10 10.34
N LEU A 225 7.36 17.23 10.70
CA LEU A 225 6.40 17.48 11.77
C LEU A 225 7.00 17.32 13.18
N VAL A 226 8.27 16.91 13.29
CA VAL A 226 9.07 16.80 14.52
C VAL A 226 10.53 17.07 14.20
#